data_AF-A0A6A5V2Q0-F1
#
_entry.id   AF-A0A6A5V2Q0-F1
#
_cell.length_a   1.000
_cell.length_b   1.000
_cell.length_c   1.000
_cell.angle_alpha   90.00
_cell.angle_beta   90.00
_cell.angle_gamma   90.00
#
_symmetry.space_group_name_H-M   'P 1'
#
loop_
_entity.id
_entity.type
_entity.pdbx_description
1 polymer ?
#
loop_
_entity_poly.entity_id
_entity_poly.type
_entity_poly.pdbx_seq_one_letter_code
_entity_poly.pdbx_strand_id
1 'polypeptide(L)' 'MQPRSAPRELYFYNDDKEMPIVIKPPPKPRKRMYESSQQYEKRVQEWEAHKPPKVDVDP' A
#
# COMPACT_ATOMS: atom_id res chain seq x y z
N MET A 1 -9.50 -31.03 -40.93
CA MET A 1 -9.44 -29.72 -40.25
C MET A 1 -9.90 -29.95 -38.81
N GLN A 2 -8.99 -29.87 -37.84
CA GLN A 2 -9.33 -29.90 -36.42
C GLN A 2 -9.73 -28.48 -36.00
N PRO A 3 -10.82 -28.25 -35.25
CA PRO A 3 -11.13 -26.92 -34.75
C PRO A 3 -10.12 -26.51 -33.68
N ARG A 4 -9.55 -25.32 -33.84
CA ARG A 4 -8.77 -24.65 -32.79
C ARG A 4 -9.75 -24.16 -31.72
N SER A 5 -9.69 -24.71 -30.52
CA SER A 5 -10.44 -24.21 -29.35
C SER A 5 -9.60 -24.49 -28.10
N ALA A 6 -9.32 -23.57 -27.18
CA ALA A 6 -9.59 -22.15 -26.97
C ALA A 6 -8.36 -21.58 -26.18
N PRO A 7 -8.16 -20.27 -25.99
CA PRO A 7 -7.00 -19.78 -25.24
C PRO A 7 -7.08 -20.29 -23.79
N ARG A 8 -5.94 -20.73 -23.24
CA ARG A 8 -5.82 -21.09 -21.81
C ARG A 8 -6.34 -19.91 -21.00
N GLU A 9 -7.44 -20.11 -20.31
CA GLU A 9 -8.11 -19.08 -19.51
C GLU A 9 -7.13 -18.57 -18.47
N LEU A 10 -6.82 -17.29 -18.55
CA LEU A 10 -5.75 -16.66 -17.81
C LEU A 10 -6.38 -16.06 -16.54
N TYR A 11 -6.53 -16.86 -15.49
CA TYR A 11 -7.07 -16.42 -14.19
C TYR A 11 -6.08 -15.48 -13.48
N PHE A 12 -5.94 -14.25 -13.98
CA PHE A 12 -5.02 -13.25 -13.43
C PHE A 12 -5.62 -12.52 -12.23
N TYR A 13 -6.95 -12.50 -12.11
CA TYR A 13 -7.66 -11.93 -10.98
C TYR A 13 -8.72 -12.94 -10.55
N ASN A 14 -8.77 -13.24 -9.25
CA ASN A 14 -9.84 -14.05 -8.70
C ASN A 14 -11.16 -13.36 -9.03
N ASP A 15 -11.97 -13.97 -9.90
CA ASP A 15 -13.25 -13.39 -10.32
C ASP A 15 -14.26 -13.26 -9.16
N ASP A 16 -14.00 -13.84 -7.99
CA ASP A 16 -14.90 -13.80 -6.82
C ASP A 16 -14.19 -13.61 -5.45
N LYS A 17 -12.88 -13.30 -5.39
CA LYS A 17 -12.27 -13.04 -4.06
C LYS A 17 -12.35 -11.56 -3.72
N GLU A 18 -13.05 -11.30 -2.62
CA GLU A 18 -13.05 -10.06 -1.85
C GLU A 18 -11.68 -9.38 -1.95
N MET A 19 -11.62 -8.26 -2.69
CA MET A 19 -10.37 -7.54 -2.83
C MET A 19 -9.90 -7.15 -1.42
N PRO A 20 -8.66 -7.46 -1.02
CA PRO A 20 -8.16 -7.00 0.26
C PRO A 20 -8.28 -5.48 0.26
N ILE A 21 -9.01 -4.93 1.22
CA ILE A 21 -9.12 -3.48 1.38
C ILE A 21 -7.71 -2.99 1.67
N VAL A 22 -7.05 -2.46 0.64
CA VAL A 22 -5.73 -1.87 0.79
C VAL A 22 -5.92 -0.57 1.56
N ILE A 23 -5.80 -0.65 2.89
CA ILE A 23 -5.81 0.53 3.74
C ILE A 23 -4.56 1.33 3.40
N LYS A 24 -4.77 2.47 2.72
CA LYS A 24 -3.67 3.38 2.41
C LYS A 24 -3.03 3.83 3.72
N PRO A 25 -1.69 3.82 3.81
CA PRO A 25 -1.04 4.32 4.99
C PRO A 25 -1.41 5.79 5.23
N PRO A 26 -1.42 6.25 6.49
CA PRO A 26 -1.68 7.64 6.79
C PRO A 26 -0.66 8.54 6.06
N PRO A 27 -1.08 9.71 5.56
CA PRO A 27 -0.18 10.63 4.87
C PRO A 27 0.85 11.24 5.84
N LYS A 28 2.01 11.65 5.31
CA LYS A 28 3.05 12.32 6.11
C LYS A 28 2.51 13.63 6.72
N PRO A 29 2.75 13.89 8.02
CA PRO A 29 2.35 15.14 8.65
C PRO A 29 2.96 16.36 7.94
N ARG A 30 2.14 17.37 7.70
CA ARG A 30 2.57 18.71 7.26
C ARG A 30 2.58 19.65 8.46
N LYS A 31 3.59 20.52 8.52
CA LYS A 31 3.72 21.55 9.56
C LYS A 31 2.60 22.57 9.38
N ARG A 32 1.87 22.88 10.46
CA ARG A 32 0.80 23.90 10.45
C ARG A 32 1.38 25.29 10.75
N MET A 33 0.66 26.35 10.37
CA MET A 33 1.13 27.74 10.56
C MET A 33 1.44 28.09 12.02
N TYR A 34 0.60 27.62 12.96
CA TYR A 34 0.71 27.93 14.40
C TYR A 34 1.26 26.76 15.23
N GLU A 35 1.87 25.77 14.60
CA GLU A 35 2.42 24.60 15.30
C GLU A 35 3.89 24.81 15.68
N SER A 36 4.24 24.47 16.92
CA SER A 36 5.63 24.52 17.36
C SER A 36 6.46 23.43 16.67
N SER A 37 7.76 23.67 16.47
CA SER A 37 8.65 22.68 15.85
C SER A 37 8.66 21.35 16.62
N GLN A 38 8.64 21.39 17.95
CA GLN A 38 8.60 20.19 18.79
C GLN A 38 7.33 19.36 18.57
N GLN A 39 6.17 20.01 18.43
CA GLN A 39 4.91 19.32 18.16
C GLN A 39 4.92 18.65 16.78
N TYR A 40 5.47 19.35 15.77
CA TYR A 40 5.61 18.80 14.43
C TYR A 40 6.52 17.58 14.41
N GLU A 41 7.69 17.67 15.06
CA GLU A 41 8.66 16.57 15.14
C GLU A 41 8.07 15.34 15.81
N LYS A 42 7.33 15.51 16.91
CA LYS A 42 6.65 14.39 17.58
C LYS A 42 5.68 13.66 16.65
N ARG A 43 4.86 14.39 15.89
CA ARG A 43 3.94 13.78 14.91
C ARG A 43 4.67 13.07 13.78
N VAL A 44 5.82 13.60 13.34
CA VAL A 44 6.64 12.95 12.33
C VAL A 44 7.24 11.64 12.85
N GLN A 45 7.75 11.61 14.09
CA GLN A 45 8.26 10.40 14.72
C GLN A 45 7.19 9.32 14.88
N GLU A 46 6.01 9.70 15.37
CA GLU A 46 4.86 8.79 15.46
C GLU A 46 4.48 8.23 14.07
N TRP A 47 4.45 9.08 13.05
CA TRP A 47 4.17 8.63 11.68
C TRP A 47 5.24 7.69 11.12
N GLU A 48 6.53 7.91 11.43
CA GLU A 48 7.62 7.04 11.00
C GLU A 48 7.57 5.67 11.70
N ALA A 49 7.24 5.63 12.99
CA ALA A 49 7.06 4.39 13.74
C ALA A 49 5.90 3.53 13.21
N HIS A 50 4.87 4.16 12.63
CA HIS A 50 3.71 3.47 12.05
C HIS A 50 3.90 3.05 10.58
N LYS A 51 5.05 3.31 9.96
CA LYS A 51 5.30 2.80 8.62
C LYS A 51 5.47 1.29 8.62
N PRO A 52 4.96 0.59 7.60
CA PRO A 52 5.29 -0.81 7.44
C PRO A 52 6.82 -0.97 7.35
N PRO A 53 7.40 -1.98 8.01
CA PRO A 53 8.82 -2.27 7.89
C PRO A 53 9.16 -2.45 6.41
N LYS A 54 10.32 -1.93 6.00
CA LYS A 54 10.84 -2.20 4.67
C LYS A 54 11.15 -3.69 4.64
N VAL A 55 10.40 -4.44 3.83
CA VAL A 55 10.77 -5.82 3.51
C VAL A 55 11.90 -5.69 2.50
N ASP A 56 13.14 -5.87 2.94
CA ASP A 56 14.25 -6.09 2.03
C ASP A 56 14.01 -7.44 1.36
N VAL A 57 13.51 -7.41 0.12
CA VAL A 57 13.40 -8.60 -0.70
C VAL A 57 14.82 -8.85 -1.24
N ASP A 58 15.55 -9.75 -0.59
CA ASP A 58 16.79 -10.30 -1.13
C ASP A 58 16.49 -10.93 -2.51
N PRO A 59 17.25 -10.60 -3.57
CA PRO A 59 16.99 -11.02 -4.95
C PRO A 59 17.19 -12.52 -5.20
#